data_AF-A0A2D7E038-F1
#
_entry.id   AF-A0A2D7E038-F1
#
_cell.length_a   1.000
_cell.length_b   1.000
_cell.length_c   1.000
_cell.angle_alpha   90.00
_cell.angle_beta   90.00
_cell.angle_gamma   90.00
#
_symmetry.space_group_name_H-M   'P 1'
#
loop_
_entity.id
_entity.type
_entity.pdbx_description
1 polymer ?
#
loop_
_entity_poly.entity_id
_entity_poly.type
_entity_poly.pdbx_seq_one_letter_code
_entity_poly.pdbx_strand_id
1 'polypeptide(L)' 'MIKDIYLTFHDPFWTVILFIALYFPLKKILHNLYLRKHFKENGEPDETVKKKLINRARLTSILLSFVFSYLYVQNVF' A
#
# COMPACT_ATOMS: atom_id res chain seq x y z
N MET A 1 9.78 10.87 -31.55
CA MET A 1 9.83 9.39 -31.70
C MET A 1 10.53 8.70 -30.53
N ILE A 2 11.83 8.94 -30.23
CA ILE A 2 12.50 8.30 -29.06
C ILE A 2 12.06 8.92 -27.72
N LYS A 3 11.81 10.25 -27.69
CA LYS A 3 11.32 10.95 -26.49
C LYS A 3 9.91 10.53 -26.05
N ASP A 4 9.03 10.21 -27.00
CA ASP A 4 7.65 9.80 -26.72
C ASP A 4 7.59 8.40 -26.07
N ILE A 5 8.47 7.50 -26.51
CA ILE A 5 8.68 6.19 -25.88
C ILE A 5 9.22 6.41 -24.45
N TYR A 6 10.18 7.31 -24.25
CA TYR A 6 10.70 7.60 -22.91
C TYR A 6 9.62 8.13 -21.95
N LEU A 7 8.78 9.09 -22.35
CA LEU A 7 7.68 9.56 -21.49
C LEU A 7 6.65 8.45 -21.22
N THR A 8 6.22 7.74 -22.27
CA THR A 8 5.14 6.75 -22.16
C THR A 8 5.52 5.53 -21.30
N PHE A 9 6.81 5.15 -21.28
CA PHE A 9 7.30 4.01 -20.49
C PHE A 9 7.90 4.40 -19.12
N HIS A 10 8.24 5.67 -18.91
CA HIS A 10 8.74 6.15 -17.61
C HIS A 10 7.60 6.23 -16.58
N ASP A 11 6.46 6.82 -16.94
CA ASP A 11 5.35 7.06 -16.02
C ASP A 11 4.76 5.76 -15.40
N PRO A 12 4.50 4.68 -16.17
CA PRO A 12 3.99 3.44 -15.59
C PRO A 12 5.04 2.68 -14.78
N PHE A 13 6.31 2.73 -15.20
CA PHE A 13 7.39 2.03 -14.54
C PHE A 13 7.69 2.61 -13.15
N TRP A 14 7.76 3.93 -13.03
CA TRP A 14 7.90 4.60 -11.75
C TRP A 14 6.67 4.42 -10.87
N THR A 15 5.47 4.39 -11.45
CA THR A 15 4.24 4.07 -10.71
C THR A 15 4.35 2.69 -10.03
N VAL A 16 4.86 1.67 -10.73
CA VAL A 16 5.01 0.32 -10.16
C VAL A 16 6.12 0.28 -9.11
N ILE A 17 7.27 0.90 -9.35
CA ILE A 17 8.36 0.96 -8.38
C ILE A 17 7.90 1.64 -7.09
N LEU A 18 7.29 2.82 -7.21
CA LEU A 18 6.84 3.60 -6.07
C LEU A 18 5.73 2.85 -5.32
N PHE A 19 4.81 2.21 -6.05
CA PHE A 19 3.79 1.35 -5.47
C PHE A 19 4.39 0.26 -4.58
N ILE A 20 5.41 -0.46 -5.07
CA ILE A 20 6.08 -1.52 -4.30
C ILE A 20 6.80 -0.92 -3.09
N ALA A 21 7.48 0.22 -3.26
CA ALA A 21 8.18 0.91 -2.19
C ALA A 21 7.25 1.39 -1.07
N LEU A 22 6.05 1.87 -1.41
CA LEU A 22 5.02 2.30 -0.44
C LEU A 22 4.23 1.14 0.16
N TYR A 23 3.99 0.08 -0.59
CA TYR A 23 3.14 -1.03 -0.13
C TYR A 23 3.69 -1.71 1.11
N PHE A 24 5.01 -1.92 1.17
CA PHE A 24 5.64 -2.59 2.31
C PHE A 24 5.47 -1.83 3.63
N PRO A 25 5.85 -0.54 3.75
CA PRO A 25 5.65 0.23 4.98
C PRO A 25 4.16 0.41 5.30
N LEU A 26 3.30 0.66 4.31
CA LEU A 26 1.86 0.84 4.53
C LEU A 26 1.21 -0.42 5.09
N LYS A 27 1.52 -1.60 4.54
CA LYS A 27 1.03 -2.88 5.06
C LYS A 27 1.44 -3.09 6.52
N LYS A 28 2.71 -2.81 6.84
CA LYS A 28 3.25 -2.98 8.21
C LYS A 28 2.55 -2.05 9.20
N ILE A 29 2.38 -0.77 8.84
CA ILE A 29 1.73 0.24 9.68
C ILE A 29 0.25 -0.12 9.92
N LEU A 30 -0.50 -0.40 8.85
CA LEU A 30 -1.92 -0.76 8.93
C LEU A 30 -2.11 -2.03 9.78
N HIS A 31 -1.32 -3.07 9.53
CA HIS A 31 -1.42 -4.31 10.29
C HIS A 31 -1.16 -4.11 11.79
N ASN A 32 -0.10 -3.38 12.15
CA ASN A 32 0.19 -3.07 13.55
C ASN A 32 -0.90 -2.20 14.20
N LEU A 33 -1.48 -1.24 13.47
CA LEU A 33 -2.59 -0.43 13.96
C LEU A 33 -3.83 -1.28 14.22
N TYR A 34 -4.21 -2.14 13.29
CA TYR A 34 -5.37 -3.02 13.46
C TYR A 34 -5.17 -4.02 14.61
N LEU A 35 -3.97 -4.58 14.75
CA LEU A 35 -3.63 -5.46 15.88
C LEU A 35 -3.70 -4.72 17.22
N ARG A 36 -3.08 -3.54 17.32
CA ARG A 36 -3.11 -2.73 18.55
C ARG A 36 -4.54 -2.30 18.91
N LYS A 37 -5.33 -1.90 17.92
CA LYS A 37 -6.73 -1.53 18.11
C LYS A 37 -7.52 -2.72 18.66
N HIS A 38 -7.41 -3.87 18.00
CA HIS A 38 -8.12 -5.07 18.45
C HIS A 38 -7.68 -5.51 19.84
N PHE A 39 -6.38 -5.49 20.12
CA PHE A 39 -5.84 -5.85 21.43
C PHE A 39 -6.40 -4.96 22.55
N LYS A 40 -6.52 -3.66 22.31
CA LYS A 40 -7.07 -2.70 23.28
C LYS A 40 -8.56 -2.89 23.54
N GLU A 41 -9.33 -3.27 22.51
CA GLU A 41 -10.79 -3.37 22.58
C GLU A 41 -11.28 -4.77 23.02
N ASN A 42 -10.61 -5.83 22.59
CA ASN A 42 -11.10 -7.21 22.68
C ASN A 42 -10.07 -8.20 23.24
N GLY A 43 -8.86 -7.74 23.62
CA GLY A 43 -7.78 -8.61 24.09
C GLY A 43 -7.09 -9.38 22.96
N GLU A 44 -6.46 -10.51 23.30
CA GLU A 44 -5.61 -11.26 22.37
C GLU A 44 -6.43 -11.83 21.19
N PRO A 45 -6.07 -11.49 19.93
CA PRO A 45 -6.83 -11.95 18.77
C PRO A 45 -6.57 -13.43 18.49
N ASP A 46 -7.65 -14.19 18.32
CA ASP A 46 -7.64 -15.56 17.81
C ASP A 46 -7.10 -15.63 16.36
N GLU A 47 -6.67 -16.80 15.91
CA GLU A 47 -6.12 -17.02 14.57
C GLU A 47 -7.08 -16.61 13.45
N THR A 48 -8.38 -16.87 13.65
CA THR A 48 -9.43 -16.50 12.70
C THR A 48 -9.51 -14.98 12.53
N VAL A 49 -9.36 -14.24 13.63
CA VAL A 49 -9.40 -12.77 13.67
C VAL A 49 -8.10 -12.20 13.10
N LYS A 50 -6.94 -12.75 13.47
CA LYS A 50 -5.63 -12.36 12.90
C LYS A 50 -5.67 -12.43 11.37
N LYS A 51 -6.20 -13.51 10.79
CA LYS A 51 -6.33 -13.67 9.33
C LYS A 51 -7.22 -12.61 8.70
N LYS A 52 -8.36 -12.28 9.34
CA LYS A 52 -9.24 -11.19 8.87
C LYS A 52 -8.55 -9.82 8.93
N LEU A 53 -7.81 -9.53 10.00
CA LEU A 53 -7.06 -8.28 10.16
C LEU A 53 -5.96 -8.13 9.11
N ILE A 54 -5.23 -9.21 8.81
CA ILE A 54 -4.20 -9.23 7.76
C ILE A 54 -4.83 -8.95 6.40
N ASN A 55 -5.94 -9.62 6.06
CA ASN A 55 -6.61 -9.40 4.77
C ASN A 55 -7.12 -7.97 4.61
N ARG A 56 -7.70 -7.39 5.68
CA ARG A 56 -8.13 -5.98 5.67
C ARG A 56 -6.94 -5.03 5.50
N ALA A 57 -5.88 -5.21 6.28
CA ALA A 57 -4.66 -4.40 6.17
C ALA A 57 -4.06 -4.46 4.75
N ARG A 58 -4.07 -5.65 4.14
CA ARG A 58 -3.53 -5.89 2.80
C ARG A 58 -4.36 -5.20 1.71
N LEU A 59 -5.70 -5.26 1.79
CA LEU A 59 -6.58 -4.56 0.85
C LEU A 59 -6.39 -3.04 0.94
N THR A 60 -6.42 -2.50 2.16
CA THR A 60 -6.23 -1.06 2.36
C THR A 60 -4.84 -0.61 1.92
N SER A 61 -3.79 -1.38 2.21
CA SER A 61 -2.43 -1.00 1.80
C SER A 61 -2.25 -1.05 0.29
N ILE A 62 -2.87 -1.99 -0.44
CA ILE A 62 -2.86 -2.00 -1.91
C ILE A 62 -3.54 -0.75 -2.45
N LEU A 63 -4.76 -0.45 -2.00
CA LEU A 63 -5.52 0.70 -2.50
C LEU A 63 -4.78 2.01 -2.22
N LEU A 64 -4.29 2.17 -0.99
CA LEU A 64 -3.59 3.36 -0.56
C LEU A 64 -2.26 3.54 -1.32
N SER A 65 -1.48 2.47 -1.51
CA SER A 65 -0.23 2.53 -2.29
C SER A 65 -0.48 2.88 -3.76
N PHE A 66 -1.57 2.37 -4.34
CA PHE A 66 -1.94 2.67 -5.73
C PHE A 66 -2.29 4.16 -5.89
N VAL A 67 -3.14 4.68 -5.01
CA VAL A 67 -3.54 6.09 -5.01
C VAL A 67 -2.34 7.01 -4.77
N PHE A 68 -1.50 6.72 -3.78
CA PHE A 68 -0.31 7.54 -3.52
C PHE A 68 0.70 7.49 -4.66
N SER A 69 0.89 6.32 -5.27
CA SER A 69 1.80 6.18 -6.41
C SER A 69 1.32 7.03 -7.59
N TYR A 70 0.03 6.96 -7.92
CA TYR A 70 -0.57 7.78 -8.97
C TYR A 70 -0.45 9.28 -8.70
N LEU A 71 -0.81 9.72 -7.49
CA LEU A 71 -0.71 11.13 -7.10
C LEU A 71 0.72 11.65 -7.11
N TYR A 72 1.69 10.83 -6.67
CA TYR A 72 3.09 11.22 -6.65
C TYR A 72 3.65 11.39 -8.06
N VAL A 73 3.37 10.45 -8.96
CA VAL A 73 3.81 10.55 -10.36
C VAL A 73 3.24 11.81 -11.01
N GLN A 74 1.97 12.15 -10.76
CA GLN A 74 1.35 13.35 -11.32
C GLN A 74 1.84 14.68 -10.71
N ASN A 75 2.33 14.67 -9.46
CA ASN A 75 2.79 15.90 -8.78
C ASN A 75 4.30 16.15 -8.92
N VAL A 76 5.11 15.10 -9.07
CA VAL A 76 6.58 15.20 -9.09
C VAL A 76 7.16 15.11 -10.50
N PHE A 77 6.47 14.43 -11.43
CA PHE A 77 6.82 14.35 -12.84
C PHE A 77 5.82 15.15 -13.67
#